data_AF-A0A5D0CXS3-F1
#
_entry.id   AF-A0A5D0CXS3-F1
#
_cell.length_a   1.000
_cell.length_b   1.000
_cell.length_c   1.000
_cell.angle_alpha   90.00
_cell.angle_beta   90.00
_cell.angle_gamma   90.00
#
_symmetry.space_group_name_H-M   'P 1'
#
loop_
_entity.id
_entity.type
_entity.pdbx_description
1 polymer ?
#
loop_
_entity_poly.entity_id
_entity_poly.type
_entity_poly.pdbx_seq_one_letter_code
_entity_poly.pdbx_strand_id
1 'polypeptide(L)'
;MGMDFTAFMAHRLDASEIFKFSEELNAAVHSFPNIHRFIDKLSNSTNALSPMWTLTPDYIGGTTHLQGPVGISLYFSEKVCHFSHYIRWGSFLLDTEGIQSFLRGVSYDLTTFFKAEYAIYVPDSGAKESIIMDFIWDDENRDMEFIRNWLAAHCGPPKKRIQEIYADREYGWESEGYYIDDFGDYKI
;
A
#
# COMPACT_ATOMS: atom_id res chain seq x y z
N MET A 1 -11.33 -12.63 5.63
CA MET A 1 -9.87 -12.80 5.45
C MET A 1 -9.46 -11.89 4.31
N GLY A 2 -8.49 -11.00 4.53
CA GLY A 2 -7.87 -10.26 3.42
C GLY A 2 -7.22 -11.22 2.45
N MET A 3 -7.36 -10.93 1.16
CA MET A 3 -6.82 -11.70 0.08
C MET A 3 -5.43 -11.18 -0.28
N ASP A 4 -5.35 -9.92 -0.69
CA ASP A 4 -4.13 -9.31 -1.22
C ASP A 4 -3.61 -8.15 -0.36
N PHE A 5 -2.35 -7.77 -0.59
CA PHE A 5 -1.68 -6.71 0.16
C PHE A 5 -2.22 -5.34 -0.22
N THR A 6 -2.48 -4.51 0.81
CA THR A 6 -2.80 -3.09 0.64
C THR A 6 -2.09 -2.22 1.67
N ALA A 7 -1.77 -0.99 1.26
CA ALA A 7 -1.26 0.07 2.10
C ALA A 7 -1.88 1.41 1.71
N PHE A 8 -2.12 2.27 2.70
CA PHE A 8 -2.69 3.60 2.53
C PHE A 8 -1.74 4.66 3.07
N MET A 9 -1.51 5.72 2.31
CA MET A 9 -0.61 6.82 2.68
C MET A 9 -1.10 8.15 2.13
N ALA A 10 -0.82 9.23 2.86
CA ALA A 10 -1.19 10.56 2.43
C ALA A 10 -0.36 11.00 1.22
N HIS A 11 -0.93 11.80 0.33
CA HIS A 11 -0.18 12.58 -0.66
C HIS A 11 -0.82 13.95 -0.85
N ARG A 12 -0.16 14.78 -1.65
CA ARG A 12 -0.66 16.10 -2.06
C ARG A 12 -0.51 16.35 -3.57
N LEU A 13 -0.17 15.29 -4.31
CA LEU A 13 0.07 15.36 -5.74
C LEU A 13 -1.21 15.68 -6.50
N ASP A 14 -1.14 16.67 -7.39
CA ASP A 14 -2.15 16.85 -8.44
C ASP A 14 -1.93 15.90 -9.63
N ALA A 15 -2.84 15.91 -10.61
CA ALA A 15 -2.75 15.05 -11.80
C ALA A 15 -1.45 15.24 -12.60
N SER A 16 -0.91 16.46 -12.65
CA SER A 16 0.35 16.75 -13.35
C SER A 16 1.56 16.22 -12.58
N GLU A 17 1.50 16.26 -11.25
CA GLU A 17 2.54 15.74 -10.36
C GLU A 17 2.50 14.21 -10.32
N ILE A 18 1.31 13.58 -10.38
CA ILE A 18 1.17 12.12 -10.55
C ILE A 18 1.80 11.68 -11.88
N PHE A 19 1.59 12.44 -12.96
CA PHE A 19 2.25 12.18 -14.24
C PHE A 19 3.78 12.24 -14.14
N LYS A 20 4.33 13.31 -13.54
CA LYS A 20 5.78 13.43 -13.31
C LYS A 20 6.31 12.30 -12.43
N PHE A 21 5.58 11.93 -11.39
CA PHE A 21 5.94 10.80 -10.54
C PHE A 21 6.05 9.49 -11.33
N SER A 22 5.12 9.23 -12.26
CA SER A 22 5.21 8.09 -13.18
C SER A 22 6.44 8.17 -14.09
N GLU A 23 6.84 9.35 -14.54
CA GLU A 23 8.07 9.52 -15.34
C GLU A 23 9.32 9.27 -14.48
N GLU A 24 9.36 9.76 -13.25
CA GLU A 24 10.46 9.56 -12.30
C GLU A 24 10.64 8.08 -11.93
N LEU A 25 9.54 7.36 -11.70
CA LEU A 25 9.55 5.92 -11.45
C LEU A 25 10.15 5.11 -12.63
N ASN A 26 9.99 5.60 -13.86
CA ASN A 26 10.56 4.98 -15.05
C ASN A 26 12.02 5.39 -15.31
N ALA A 27 12.43 6.61 -14.93
CA ALA A 27 13.72 7.18 -15.29
C ALA A 27 14.79 7.11 -14.19
N ALA A 28 14.39 7.19 -12.92
CA ALA A 28 15.30 7.47 -11.80
C ALA A 28 15.38 6.28 -10.83
N VAL A 29 16.08 5.23 -11.23
CA VAL A 29 16.27 3.99 -10.44
C VAL A 29 16.79 4.25 -9.02
N HIS A 30 17.59 5.31 -8.84
CA HIS A 30 18.16 5.67 -7.55
C HIS A 30 17.21 6.42 -6.62
N SER A 31 16.11 7.00 -7.13
CA SER A 31 15.12 7.72 -6.32
C SER A 31 14.21 6.78 -5.54
N PHE A 32 14.03 5.54 -6.03
CA PHE A 32 13.12 4.54 -5.45
C PHE A 32 13.81 3.17 -5.27
N PRO A 33 14.90 3.11 -4.47
CA PRO A 33 15.75 1.93 -4.41
C PRO A 33 15.03 0.65 -3.95
N ASN A 34 14.06 0.75 -3.03
CA ASN A 34 13.30 -0.40 -2.56
C ASN A 34 12.27 -0.85 -3.59
N ILE A 35 11.64 0.08 -4.31
CA ILE A 35 10.73 -0.23 -5.42
C ILE A 35 11.47 -1.02 -6.50
N HIS A 36 12.63 -0.53 -6.96
CA HIS A 36 13.40 -1.22 -7.99
C HIS A 36 13.94 -2.56 -7.51
N ARG A 37 14.43 -2.64 -6.25
CA ARG A 37 14.85 -3.92 -5.65
C ARG A 37 13.70 -4.94 -5.62
N PHE A 38 12.49 -4.50 -5.31
CA PHE A 38 11.31 -5.35 -5.29
C PHE A 38 10.93 -5.83 -6.70
N ILE A 39 10.92 -4.92 -7.68
CA ILE A 39 10.68 -5.25 -9.09
C ILE A 39 11.71 -6.27 -9.59
N ASP A 40 13.00 -6.06 -9.32
CA ASP A 40 14.07 -6.98 -9.72
C ASP A 40 13.90 -8.37 -9.09
N LYS A 41 13.52 -8.41 -7.81
CA LYS A 41 13.29 -9.67 -7.08
C LYS A 41 12.17 -10.49 -7.72
N LEU A 42 11.06 -9.85 -8.10
CA LEU A 42 9.90 -10.53 -8.67
C LEU A 42 10.00 -10.78 -10.18
N SER A 43 10.65 -9.90 -10.94
CA SER A 43 10.83 -10.04 -12.39
C SER A 43 11.63 -11.29 -12.76
N ASN A 44 12.59 -11.68 -11.90
CA ASN A 44 13.34 -12.94 -12.04
C ASN A 44 12.47 -14.21 -11.83
N SER A 45 11.23 -14.05 -11.36
CA SER A 45 10.30 -15.15 -11.08
C SER A 45 9.08 -15.22 -12.01
N THR A 46 8.84 -14.19 -12.84
CA THR A 46 7.63 -14.09 -13.69
C THR A 46 7.96 -13.71 -15.13
N ASN A 47 7.54 -14.52 -16.11
CA ASN A 47 7.52 -14.13 -17.52
C ASN A 47 6.37 -13.12 -17.76
N ALA A 48 6.73 -11.86 -17.98
CA ALA A 48 5.89 -10.78 -18.53
C ALA A 48 4.77 -10.20 -17.65
N LEU A 49 5.03 -8.99 -17.15
CA LEU A 49 4.09 -7.86 -17.13
C LEU A 49 4.90 -6.59 -17.51
N SER A 50 4.23 -5.57 -18.07
CA SER A 50 4.87 -4.36 -18.62
C SER A 50 6.02 -3.84 -17.74
N PRO A 51 7.23 -3.59 -18.30
CA PRO A 51 8.38 -3.15 -17.50
C PRO A 51 8.27 -1.70 -17.03
N MET A 52 7.24 -0.97 -17.47
CA MET A 52 7.10 0.46 -17.24
C MET A 52 5.82 0.81 -16.50
N TRP A 53 5.95 1.80 -15.62
CA TRP A 53 4.86 2.48 -14.98
C TRP A 53 4.01 3.20 -16.02
N THR A 54 2.72 2.92 -16.02
CA THR A 54 1.76 3.43 -17.00
C THR A 54 0.58 4.04 -16.28
N LEU A 55 0.28 5.31 -16.59
CA LEU A 55 -0.97 5.91 -16.18
C LEU A 55 -2.11 5.37 -17.04
N THR A 56 -3.05 4.71 -16.40
CA THR A 56 -4.30 4.32 -17.03
C THR A 56 -5.35 5.35 -16.62
N PRO A 57 -6.07 5.96 -17.56
CA PRO A 57 -7.23 6.79 -17.25
C PRO A 57 -8.36 5.86 -16.77
N ASP A 58 -8.23 5.37 -15.56
CA ASP A 58 -9.27 4.60 -14.88
C ASP A 58 -9.97 5.54 -13.93
N TYR A 59 -11.08 6.13 -14.40
CA TYR A 59 -11.89 7.09 -13.63
C TYR A 59 -12.93 6.38 -12.76
N ILE A 60 -12.63 5.16 -12.30
CA ILE A 60 -13.53 4.47 -11.35
C ILE A 60 -13.40 5.18 -10.00
N GLY A 61 -14.52 5.78 -9.57
CA GLY A 61 -14.61 6.52 -8.31
C GLY A 61 -13.67 7.73 -8.23
N GLY A 62 -13.31 8.33 -9.38
CA GLY A 62 -12.44 9.50 -9.55
C GLY A 62 -11.03 9.41 -8.99
N THR A 63 -10.56 8.20 -8.76
CA THR A 63 -9.14 7.96 -8.52
C THR A 63 -8.35 8.00 -9.82
N THR A 64 -7.05 8.29 -9.76
CA THR A 64 -6.11 8.08 -10.87
C THR A 64 -5.35 6.78 -10.62
N HIS A 65 -5.39 5.87 -11.58
CA HIS A 65 -4.68 4.59 -11.48
C HIS A 65 -3.33 4.63 -12.21
N LEU A 66 -2.28 4.36 -11.45
CA LEU A 66 -0.91 4.17 -11.94
C LEU A 66 -0.53 2.70 -11.79
N GLN A 67 -0.46 2.01 -12.92
CA GLN A 67 -0.10 0.60 -12.98
C GLN A 67 1.41 0.46 -13.12
N GLY A 68 2.04 -0.26 -12.19
CA GLY A 68 3.47 -0.54 -12.15
C GLY A 68 3.83 -1.96 -12.60
N PRO A 69 5.13 -2.25 -12.71
CA PRO A 69 5.62 -3.60 -13.00
C PRO A 69 5.23 -4.61 -11.91
N VAL A 70 5.32 -5.89 -12.26
CA VAL A 70 5.16 -7.05 -11.35
C VAL A 70 3.87 -7.07 -10.51
N GLY A 71 2.83 -6.32 -10.92
CA GLY A 71 1.54 -6.28 -10.22
C GLY A 71 1.42 -5.22 -9.14
N ILE A 72 2.32 -4.22 -9.12
CA ILE A 72 2.15 -3.02 -8.31
C ILE A 72 1.05 -2.15 -8.93
N SER A 73 0.08 -1.73 -8.11
CA SER A 73 -0.95 -0.77 -8.51
C SER A 73 -1.05 0.33 -7.46
N LEU A 74 -1.08 1.58 -7.92
CA LEU A 74 -1.27 2.77 -7.09
C LEU A 74 -2.55 3.49 -7.53
N TYR A 75 -3.48 3.67 -6.61
CA TYR A 75 -4.71 4.44 -6.82
C TYR A 75 -4.63 5.74 -6.05
N PHE A 76 -4.72 6.86 -6.74
CA PHE A 76 -4.64 8.19 -6.16
C PHE A 76 -6.03 8.81 -6.08
N SER A 77 -6.54 9.00 -4.87
CA SER A 77 -7.62 9.95 -4.61
C SER A 77 -7.04 11.37 -4.57
N GLU A 78 -7.79 12.37 -4.10
CA GLU A 78 -7.21 13.71 -3.90
C GLU A 78 -6.18 13.74 -2.75
N LYS A 79 -6.31 12.86 -1.76
CA LYS A 79 -5.59 12.97 -0.48
C LYS A 79 -4.81 11.71 -0.09
N VAL A 80 -5.19 10.56 -0.63
CA VAL A 80 -4.69 9.24 -0.24
C VAL A 80 -4.27 8.44 -1.47
N CYS A 81 -3.08 7.86 -1.38
CA CYS A 81 -2.55 6.88 -2.30
C CYS A 81 -2.79 5.50 -1.67
N HIS A 82 -3.56 4.67 -2.38
CA HIS A 82 -3.75 3.27 -2.07
C HIS A 82 -2.80 2.43 -2.92
N PHE A 83 -1.84 1.81 -2.25
CA PHE A 83 -0.90 0.87 -2.85
C PHE A 83 -1.43 -0.55 -2.67
N SER A 84 -1.70 -1.24 -3.77
CA SER A 84 -2.13 -2.65 -3.78
C SER A 84 -1.15 -3.54 -4.54
N HIS A 85 -1.06 -4.81 -4.14
CA HIS A 85 -0.29 -5.83 -4.83
C HIS A 85 -0.89 -7.24 -4.65
N TYR A 86 -0.84 -8.09 -5.68
CA TYR A 86 -1.34 -9.49 -5.66
C TYR A 86 -0.60 -10.45 -4.71
N ILE A 87 0.31 -9.96 -3.88
CA ILE A 87 0.95 -10.79 -2.86
C ILE A 87 -0.09 -11.00 -1.77
N ARG A 88 -0.25 -12.25 -1.34
CA ARG A 88 -1.27 -12.58 -0.35
C ARG A 88 -1.04 -11.85 0.96
N TRP A 89 -2.12 -11.31 1.53
CA TRP A 89 -2.11 -10.62 2.82
C TRP A 89 -1.45 -11.48 3.91
N GLY A 90 -1.82 -12.76 3.99
CA GLY A 90 -1.22 -13.69 4.95
C GLY A 90 0.31 -13.85 4.80
N SER A 91 0.84 -13.80 3.57
CA SER A 91 2.29 -13.84 3.33
C SER A 91 2.98 -12.58 3.85
N PHE A 92 2.37 -11.40 3.64
CA PHE A 92 2.86 -10.15 4.23
C PHE A 92 2.86 -10.20 5.76
N LEU A 93 1.84 -10.79 6.38
CA LEU A 93 1.76 -10.90 7.83
C LEU A 93 2.81 -11.84 8.43
N LEU A 94 3.15 -12.95 7.75
CA LEU A 94 3.96 -14.03 8.32
C LEU A 94 5.42 -14.08 7.84
N ASP A 95 5.71 -13.73 6.58
CA ASP A 95 7.07 -13.76 6.05
C ASP A 95 7.78 -12.42 6.30
N THR A 96 8.37 -12.31 7.47
CA THR A 96 8.95 -11.07 8.00
C THR A 96 10.21 -10.64 7.26
N GLU A 97 11.07 -11.59 6.90
CA GLU A 97 12.39 -11.33 6.32
C GLU A 97 12.33 -11.16 4.79
N GLY A 98 11.41 -11.86 4.13
CA GLY A 98 11.18 -11.76 2.70
C GLY A 98 10.10 -10.73 2.39
N ILE A 99 8.88 -11.23 2.19
CA ILE A 99 7.76 -10.46 1.64
C ILE A 99 7.45 -9.18 2.42
N GLN A 100 7.38 -9.24 3.75
CA GLN A 100 7.05 -8.08 4.58
C GLN A 100 8.10 -6.97 4.43
N SER A 101 9.39 -7.32 4.54
CA SER A 101 10.51 -6.38 4.37
C SER A 101 10.50 -5.70 3.00
N PHE A 102 10.21 -6.45 1.93
CA PHE A 102 10.12 -5.88 0.59
C PHE A 102 8.95 -4.91 0.43
N LEU A 103 7.73 -5.30 0.82
CA LEU A 103 6.54 -4.47 0.68
C LEU A 103 6.56 -3.25 1.62
N ARG A 104 7.11 -3.37 2.83
CA ARG A 104 7.41 -2.23 3.71
C ARG A 104 8.42 -1.29 3.06
N GLY A 105 9.45 -1.83 2.40
CA GLY A 105 10.43 -1.02 1.67
C GLY A 105 9.80 -0.21 0.54
N VAL A 106 8.91 -0.81 -0.26
CA VAL A 106 8.14 -0.07 -1.28
C VAL A 106 7.30 1.03 -0.63
N SER A 107 6.60 0.69 0.44
CA SER A 107 5.78 1.66 1.19
C SER A 107 6.61 2.80 1.79
N TYR A 108 7.85 2.54 2.20
CA TYR A 108 8.79 3.53 2.70
C TYR A 108 9.22 4.52 1.62
N ASP A 109 9.60 4.02 0.43
CA ASP A 109 9.97 4.88 -0.69
C ASP A 109 8.81 5.80 -1.09
N LEU A 110 7.59 5.25 -1.18
CA LEU A 110 6.37 6.02 -1.47
C LEU A 110 6.07 7.06 -0.39
N THR A 111 6.10 6.66 0.89
CA THR A 111 5.86 7.56 2.03
C THR A 111 6.87 8.70 2.04
N THR A 112 8.15 8.41 1.78
CA THR A 112 9.23 9.41 1.71
C THR A 112 8.98 10.39 0.58
N PHE A 113 8.63 9.90 -0.62
CA PHE A 113 8.33 10.76 -1.77
C PHE A 113 7.12 11.65 -1.53
N PHE A 114 6.01 11.09 -1.01
CA PHE A 114 4.80 11.86 -0.71
C PHE A 114 4.92 12.74 0.54
N LYS A 115 6.03 12.63 1.30
CA LYS A 115 6.22 13.26 2.61
C LYS A 115 5.10 12.91 3.59
N ALA A 116 4.60 11.68 3.51
CA ALA A 116 3.63 11.16 4.44
C ALA A 116 4.29 10.86 5.80
N GLU A 117 3.53 10.95 6.88
CA GLU A 117 4.05 10.65 8.22
C GLU A 117 4.14 9.14 8.48
N TYR A 118 3.23 8.37 7.89
CA TYR A 118 3.08 6.93 8.08
C TYR A 118 2.32 6.28 6.92
N ALA A 119 2.40 4.95 6.86
CA ALA A 119 1.51 4.10 6.08
C ALA A 119 0.58 3.30 7.01
N ILE A 120 -0.64 2.99 6.54
CA ILE A 120 -1.56 2.08 7.24
C ILE A 120 -1.69 0.79 6.42
N TYR A 121 -1.47 -0.35 7.05
CA TYR A 121 -1.70 -1.66 6.44
C TYR A 121 -2.99 -2.28 6.98
N VAL A 122 -3.88 -2.67 6.07
CA VAL A 122 -5.14 -3.38 6.34
C VAL A 122 -5.33 -4.51 5.31
N PRO A 123 -6.16 -5.52 5.60
CA PRO A 123 -6.62 -6.44 4.56
C PRO A 123 -7.44 -5.70 3.48
N ASP A 124 -7.34 -6.14 2.23
CA ASP A 124 -8.16 -5.63 1.12
C ASP A 124 -9.67 -5.91 1.27
N SER A 125 -10.04 -6.92 2.06
CA SER A 125 -11.39 -7.44 2.12
C SER A 125 -11.64 -8.34 3.35
N GLY A 126 -12.92 -8.60 3.62
CA GLY A 126 -13.34 -9.64 4.54
C GLY A 126 -12.90 -9.46 6.00
N ALA A 127 -12.56 -8.24 6.40
CA ALA A 127 -12.36 -7.79 7.77
C ALA A 127 -12.93 -6.38 7.92
N LYS A 128 -13.15 -5.92 9.15
CA LYS A 128 -13.80 -4.61 9.39
C LYS A 128 -12.93 -3.45 8.90
N GLU A 129 -11.63 -3.61 9.01
CA GLU A 129 -10.61 -2.63 8.65
C GLU A 129 -10.58 -2.36 7.15
N SER A 130 -11.02 -3.30 6.30
CA SER A 130 -11.02 -3.13 4.85
C SER A 130 -12.03 -2.08 4.36
N ILE A 131 -12.97 -1.66 5.22
CA ILE A 131 -13.96 -0.61 4.91
C ILE A 131 -13.28 0.72 4.54
N ILE A 132 -12.05 0.96 5.00
CA ILE A 132 -11.35 2.20 4.67
C ILE A 132 -11.04 2.34 3.17
N MET A 133 -11.08 1.24 2.41
CA MET A 133 -10.96 1.27 0.96
C MET A 133 -12.14 2.03 0.32
N ASP A 134 -13.30 2.08 0.96
CA ASP A 134 -14.42 2.86 0.46
C ASP A 134 -14.23 4.37 0.67
N PHE A 135 -13.31 4.77 1.56
CA PHE A 135 -13.10 6.17 1.90
C PHE A 135 -12.24 6.94 0.88
N ILE A 136 -11.58 6.25 -0.05
CA ILE A 136 -10.72 6.87 -1.06
C ILE A 136 -11.47 7.21 -2.36
N TRP A 137 -12.72 6.80 -2.50
CA TRP A 137 -13.54 7.12 -3.66
C TRP A 137 -14.09 8.54 -3.58
N ASP A 138 -14.41 9.14 -4.74
CA ASP A 138 -14.85 10.53 -4.90
C ASP A 138 -15.99 10.98 -3.97
N ASP A 139 -16.93 10.09 -3.64
CA ASP A 139 -18.08 10.40 -2.81
C ASP A 139 -17.74 10.56 -1.32
N GLU A 140 -16.65 9.94 -0.86
CA GLU A 140 -16.16 10.02 0.51
C GLU A 140 -14.90 10.89 0.63
N ASN A 141 -13.88 10.61 -0.19
CA ASN A 141 -12.60 11.33 -0.33
C ASN A 141 -12.01 11.79 1.02
N ARG A 142 -11.93 10.84 1.97
CA ARG A 142 -11.41 11.07 3.33
C ARG A 142 -9.90 11.06 3.33
N ASP A 143 -9.32 11.85 4.24
CA ASP A 143 -7.87 11.88 4.44
C ASP A 143 -7.38 10.78 5.41
N MET A 144 -6.06 10.67 5.52
CA MET A 144 -5.41 9.72 6.43
C MET A 144 -5.73 9.96 7.90
N GLU A 145 -6.00 11.20 8.32
CA GLU A 145 -6.35 11.49 9.72
C GLU A 145 -7.73 10.92 10.05
N PHE A 146 -8.71 11.14 9.17
CA PHE A 146 -10.03 10.54 9.27
C PHE A 146 -9.95 9.01 9.27
N ILE A 147 -9.22 8.42 8.32
CA ILE A 147 -9.03 6.96 8.23
C ILE A 147 -8.46 6.42 9.55
N ARG A 148 -7.39 7.02 10.07
CA ARG A 148 -6.76 6.64 11.35
C ARG A 148 -7.74 6.72 12.51
N ASN A 149 -8.49 7.83 12.62
CA ASN A 149 -9.44 8.06 13.69
C ASN A 149 -10.62 7.08 13.61
N TRP A 150 -11.09 6.78 12.40
CA TRP A 150 -12.16 5.81 12.17
C TRP A 150 -11.72 4.41 12.60
N LEU A 151 -10.53 3.97 12.18
CA LEU A 151 -9.95 2.68 12.57
C LEU A 151 -9.79 2.59 14.09
N ALA A 152 -9.28 3.64 14.75
CA ALA A 152 -9.14 3.66 16.20
C ALA A 152 -10.49 3.53 16.92
N ALA A 153 -11.51 4.23 16.43
CA ALA A 153 -12.85 4.21 17.03
C ALA A 153 -13.60 2.89 16.80
N HIS A 154 -13.37 2.22 15.66
CA HIS A 154 -14.17 1.07 15.24
C HIS A 154 -13.45 -0.27 15.33
N CYS A 155 -12.13 -0.29 15.22
CA CYS A 155 -11.31 -1.50 15.19
C CYS A 155 -10.34 -1.60 16.40
N GLY A 156 -10.31 -0.56 17.25
CA GLY A 156 -9.42 -0.49 18.40
C GLY A 156 -8.05 0.13 18.07
N PRO A 157 -7.10 0.15 19.01
CA PRO A 157 -5.77 0.71 18.75
C PRO A 157 -5.00 -0.10 17.70
N PRO A 158 -4.03 0.51 16.99
CA PRO A 158 -3.17 -0.20 16.07
C PRO A 158 -2.39 -1.31 16.79
N LYS A 159 -2.12 -2.40 16.07
CA LYS A 159 -1.25 -3.47 16.55
C LYS A 159 0.17 -2.96 16.75
N LYS A 160 0.91 -3.58 17.67
CA LYS A 160 2.31 -3.19 17.94
C LYS A 160 3.29 -3.77 16.92
N ARG A 161 2.90 -4.87 16.28
CA ARG A 161 3.65 -5.54 15.24
C ARG A 161 2.70 -6.04 14.17
N ILE A 162 3.14 -6.07 12.91
CA ILE A 162 2.32 -6.51 11.77
C ILE A 162 1.80 -7.95 11.98
N GLN A 163 2.62 -8.83 12.53
CA GLN A 163 2.28 -10.24 12.77
C GLN A 163 1.09 -10.39 13.75
N GLU A 164 0.84 -9.40 14.61
CA GLU A 164 -0.27 -9.42 15.58
C GLU A 164 -1.64 -9.18 14.91
N ILE A 165 -1.65 -8.87 13.61
CA ILE A 165 -2.88 -8.87 12.80
C ILE A 165 -3.31 -10.30 12.47
N TYR A 166 -2.37 -11.25 12.39
CA TYR A 166 -2.68 -12.65 12.10
C TYR A 166 -3.22 -13.34 13.35
N ALA A 167 -4.51 -13.68 13.33
CA ALA A 167 -5.17 -14.43 14.40
C ALA A 167 -5.39 -15.88 13.99
N ASP A 168 -4.61 -16.80 14.57
CA ASP A 168 -4.78 -18.24 14.32
C ASP A 168 -6.07 -18.77 14.95
N ARG A 169 -6.81 -19.59 14.21
CA ARG A 169 -8.10 -20.18 14.58
C ARG A 169 -8.08 -21.69 14.37
N GLU A 170 -8.99 -22.40 15.04
CA GLU A 170 -9.06 -23.87 14.98
C GLU A 170 -9.17 -24.43 13.55
N TYR A 171 -9.80 -23.69 12.63
CA TYR A 171 -10.04 -24.11 11.24
C TYR A 171 -9.48 -23.14 10.20
N GLY A 172 -8.51 -22.30 10.55
CA GLY A 172 -7.94 -21.31 9.63
C GLY A 172 -7.34 -20.13 10.37
N TRP A 173 -7.38 -18.94 9.76
CA TRP A 173 -6.90 -17.72 10.39
C TRP A 173 -7.79 -16.54 10.03
N GLU A 174 -7.71 -15.48 10.82
CA GLU A 174 -8.41 -14.23 10.60
C GLU A 174 -7.44 -13.05 10.63
N SER A 175 -7.80 -11.98 9.91
CA SER A 175 -7.10 -10.70 9.98
C SER A 175 -7.81 -9.84 10.99
N GLU A 176 -7.14 -9.47 12.08
CA GLU A 176 -7.73 -8.66 13.16
C GLU A 176 -6.92 -7.39 13.40
N GLY A 177 -7.54 -6.24 13.20
CA GLY A 177 -6.89 -4.95 13.38
C GLY A 177 -6.00 -4.56 12.20
N TYR A 178 -5.18 -3.56 12.45
CA TYR A 178 -4.38 -2.86 11.47
C TYR A 178 -3.05 -2.45 12.10
N TYR A 179 -2.09 -2.08 11.26
CA TYR A 179 -0.79 -1.58 11.69
C TYR A 179 -0.53 -0.20 11.07
N ILE A 180 0.07 0.70 11.87
CA ILE A 180 0.55 2.00 11.40
C ILE A 180 2.08 1.94 11.41
N ASP A 181 2.68 2.16 10.24
CA ASP A 181 4.12 2.13 10.04
C ASP A 181 4.65 3.54 9.86
N ASP A 182 5.35 4.06 10.88
CA ASP A 182 6.04 5.36 10.83
C ASP A 182 7.47 5.26 10.27
N PHE A 183 7.88 4.02 9.93
CA PHE A 183 9.20 3.66 9.42
C PHE A 183 10.35 4.18 10.28
N GLY A 184 10.17 4.25 11.60
CA GLY A 184 11.22 4.64 12.54
C GLY A 184 12.50 3.79 12.43
N ASP A 185 12.37 2.54 11.98
CA ASP A 185 13.48 1.61 11.73
C ASP A 185 14.21 1.83 10.38
N TYR A 186 13.64 2.63 9.46
CA TYR A 186 14.26 2.97 8.16
C TYR A 186 14.95 4.35 8.16
N LYS A 187 14.64 5.20 9.15
CA LYS A 187 15.23 6.53 9.31
C LYS A 187 16.62 6.39 9.93
N ILE A 188 17.65 6.30 9.08
CA ILE A 188 19.07 6.35 9.45
C ILE A 188 19.57 7.80 9.41
#